data_AF-A0A392PNR2-F1
#
_entry.id   AF-A0A392PNR2-F1
#
_cell.length_a   1.000
_cell.length_b   1.000
_cell.length_c   1.000
_cell.angle_alpha   90.00
_cell.angle_beta   90.00
_cell.angle_gamma   90.00
#
_symmetry.space_group_name_H-M   'P 1'
#
loop_
_entity.id
_entity.type
_entity.pdbx_description
1 polymer ?
#
loop_
_entity_poly.entity_id
_entity_poly.type
_entity_poly.pdbx_seq_one_letter_code
_entity_poly.pdbx_strand_id
1 'polypeptide(L)' 'VLEIRPVIDWNKGKAVEFLLESLGLTDRNDVLPIYIGDDKTDEDAFKVLRERNRGYGILVSSARKESNAFYSLRDPNEV' A
#
# COMPACT_ATOMS: atom_id res chain seq x y z
N VAL A 1 13.22 -12.63 -8.80
CA VAL A 1 13.89 -11.38 -9.26
C VAL A 1 14.96 -11.05 -8.24
N LEU A 2 16.14 -10.62 -8.69
CA LEU A 2 17.16 -10.03 -7.82
C LEU A 2 17.03 -8.51 -7.93
N GLU A 3 16.80 -7.84 -6.80
CA GLU A 3 16.72 -6.38 -6.75
C GLU A 3 17.94 -5.83 -6.01
N ILE A 4 18.58 -4.82 -6.61
CA ILE A 4 19.70 -4.09 -6.01
C ILE A 4 19.19 -2.69 -5.68
N ARG A 5 19.27 -2.30 -4.41
CA ARG A 5 18.76 -1.02 -3.90
C ARG A 5 19.84 -0.37 -3.02
N PRO A 6 19.95 0.97 -3.00
CA PRO A 6 20.78 1.66 -2.01
C PRO A 6 20.42 1.24 -0.58
N VAL A 7 21.39 1.23 0.33
CA VAL A 7 21.17 0.93 1.76
C VAL A 7 20.56 2.15 2.45
N ILE A 8 19.33 2.48 2.05
CA ILE A 8 18.50 3.54 2.62
C ILE A 8 17.28 2.84 3.20
N ASP A 9 16.88 3.27 4.39
CA ASP A 9 15.66 2.79 5.03
C ASP A 9 14.44 3.39 4.31
N TRP A 10 14.12 2.85 3.14
CA TRP A 10 13.03 3.27 2.27
C TRP A 10 12.21 2.08 1.77
N ASN A 11 10.89 2.19 1.83
CA ASN A 11 9.95 1.17 1.37
C ASN A 11 8.65 1.80 0.82
N LYS A 12 7.76 0.97 0.28
CA LYS A 12 6.49 1.43 -0.31
C LYS A 12 5.57 2.11 0.73
N GLY A 13 5.61 1.68 1.99
CA GLY A 13 4.92 2.35 3.09
C GLY A 13 5.37 3.78 3.30
N LYS A 14 6.69 4.00 3.41
CA LYS A 14 7.28 5.35 3.53
C LYS A 14 6.97 6.23 2.33
N ALA A 15 6.92 5.65 1.13
CA ALA A 15 6.51 6.38 -0.07
C ALA A 15 5.06 6.87 0.01
N VAL A 16 4.13 6.05 0.53
CA VAL A 16 2.73 6.47 0.75
C VAL A 16 2.66 7.61 1.75
N GLU A 17 3.33 7.50 2.89
CA GLU A 17 3.35 8.57 3.90
C GLU A 17 3.92 9.87 3.35
N PHE A 18 5.04 9.78 2.62
CA PHE A 18 5.68 10.90 1.98
C PHE A 18 4.75 11.62 0.99
N LEU A 19 4.00 10.87 0.17
CA LEU A 19 3.06 11.45 -0.78
C LEU A 19 1.89 12.15 -0.06
N LEU A 20 1.32 11.52 0.97
CA LEU A 20 0.23 12.12 1.74
C LEU A 20 0.67 13.42 2.43
N GLU A 21 1.88 13.43 2.99
CA GLU A 21 2.45 14.62 3.65
C GLU A 21 2.76 15.72 2.64
N SER A 22 3.48 15.38 1.56
CA SER A 22 3.92 16.35 0.55
C SER A 22 2.76 17.04 -0.16
N LEU A 23 1.62 16.34 -0.28
CA LEU A 23 0.40 16.87 -0.90
C LEU A 23 -0.55 17.54 0.12
N GLY A 24 -0.21 17.54 1.42
CA GLY A 24 -1.07 18.09 2.47
C GLY A 24 -2.37 17.31 2.68
N LEU A 25 -2.35 16.00 2.42
CA LEU A 25 -3.50 15.10 2.46
C LEU A 25 -3.58 14.25 3.74
N THR A 26 -2.50 14.18 4.52
CA THR A 26 -2.37 13.31 5.72
C THR A 26 -3.59 13.33 6.63
N ASP A 27 -4.14 14.51 6.92
CA ASP A 27 -5.22 14.70 7.88
C ASP A 27 -6.55 15.16 7.29
N ARG A 28 -6.70 15.05 5.96
CA ARG A 28 -7.94 15.40 5.27
C ARG A 28 -9.01 14.34 5.50
N ASN A 29 -10.20 14.77 5.93
CA ASN A 29 -11.36 13.88 6.13
C ASN A 29 -12.19 13.66 4.85
N ASP A 30 -11.93 14.46 3.84
CA ASP A 30 -12.52 14.40 2.49
C ASP A 30 -11.64 13.61 1.50
N VAL A 31 -10.58 12.96 1.98
CA VAL A 31 -9.65 12.15 1.19
C VAL A 31 -9.62 10.73 1.73
N LEU A 32 -9.73 9.76 0.83
CA LEU A 32 -9.59 8.33 1.15
C LEU A 32 -8.43 7.74 0.35
N PRO A 33 -7.25 7.54 0.97
CA PRO A 33 -6.12 6.89 0.32
C PRO A 33 -6.44 5.43 -0.02
N ILE A 34 -6.19 5.03 -1.27
CA ILE A 34 -6.31 3.65 -1.73
C ILE A 34 -4.97 3.21 -2.31
N TYR A 35 -4.45 2.08 -1.85
CA TYR A 35 -3.24 1.45 -2.39
C TYR A 35 -3.58 0.09 -2.96
N ILE A 36 -3.17 -0.19 -4.20
CA ILE A 36 -3.42 -1.45 -4.89
C ILE A 36 -2.07 -2.05 -5.27
N GLY A 37 -1.82 -3.30 -4.87
CA GLY A 37 -0.55 -3.99 -5.10
C GLY A 37 -0.70 -5.51 -5.14
N ASP A 38 0.26 -6.22 -5.72
CA ASP A 38 0.21 -7.65 -6.03
C ASP A 38 1.31 -8.49 -5.35
N ASP A 39 2.35 -7.81 -4.87
CA ASP A 39 3.59 -8.43 -4.41
C ASP A 39 3.83 -8.28 -2.90
N LYS A 40 4.90 -8.93 -2.42
CA LYS A 40 5.26 -8.90 -1.00
C LYS A 40 5.72 -7.52 -0.52
N THR A 41 6.25 -6.69 -1.39
CA THR A 41 6.76 -5.35 -1.04
C THR A 41 5.62 -4.35 -0.80
N ASP A 42 4.42 -4.63 -1.33
CA ASP A 42 3.20 -3.84 -1.09
C ASP A 42 2.68 -3.93 0.34
N GLU A 43 3.09 -4.96 1.09
CA GLU A 43 2.72 -5.14 2.50
C GLU A 43 3.11 -3.95 3.38
N ASP A 44 4.23 -3.28 3.08
CA ASP A 44 4.63 -2.07 3.80
C ASP A 44 3.60 -0.95 3.63
N ALA A 45 3.03 -0.79 2.43
CA ALA A 45 1.99 0.20 2.15
C ALA A 45 0.64 -0.18 2.79
N PHE A 46 0.26 -1.46 2.69
CA PHE A 46 -0.95 -1.96 3.34
C PHE A 46 -0.91 -1.79 4.85
N LYS A 47 0.23 -2.08 5.48
CA LYS A 47 0.45 -1.90 6.92
C LYS A 47 0.26 -0.45 7.34
N VAL A 48 0.88 0.51 6.63
CA VAL A 48 0.74 1.95 6.91
C VAL A 48 -0.72 2.38 6.86
N LEU A 49 -1.47 2.00 5.82
CA LEU A 49 -2.89 2.37 5.70
C LEU A 49 -3.76 1.74 6.80
N ARG A 50 -3.46 0.49 7.16
CA ARG A 50 -4.16 -0.23 8.25
C ARG A 50 -3.89 0.39 9.62
N GLU A 51 -2.63 0.65 9.95
CA GLU A 51 -2.25 1.23 11.25
C GLU A 51 -2.78 2.66 11.42
N ARG A 52 -2.79 3.45 10.35
CA ARG A 52 -3.39 4.79 10.35
C ARG A 52 -4.91 4.77 10.43
N ASN A 53 -5.56 3.66 10.10
CA ASN A 53 -7.01 3.52 9.98
C ASN A 53 -7.67 4.62 9.11
N ARG A 54 -6.96 5.06 8.06
CA ARG A 54 -7.33 6.18 7.19
C ARG A 54 -6.96 5.88 5.73
N GLY A 55 -7.60 4.87 5.18
CA GLY A 55 -7.39 4.39 3.83
C GLY A 55 -7.48 2.87 3.75
N TYR A 56 -7.42 2.33 2.52
CA TYR A 56 -7.55 0.90 2.29
C TYR A 56 -6.46 0.38 1.35
N GLY A 57 -5.81 -0.70 1.78
CA GLY A 57 -4.99 -1.54 0.90
C GLY A 57 -5.83 -2.61 0.21
N ILE A 58 -5.57 -2.84 -1.08
CA ILE A 58 -6.19 -3.90 -1.88
C ILE A 58 -5.08 -4.78 -2.47
N LEU A 59 -5.10 -6.06 -2.13
CA LEU A 59 -4.18 -7.06 -2.70
C LEU A 59 -4.74 -7.61 -4.01
N VAL A 60 -3.97 -7.58 -5.09
CA VAL A 60 -4.30 -8.28 -6.34
C VAL A 60 -3.62 -9.64 -6.34
N SER A 61 -4.38 -10.72 -6.21
CA SER A 61 -3.82 -12.07 -6.27
C SER A 61 -4.82 -13.14 -6.69
N SER A 62 -4.37 -14.04 -7.57
CA SER A 62 -5.14 -15.19 -8.02
C SER A 62 -5.31 -16.28 -6.96
N ALA A 63 -4.56 -16.20 -5.84
CA ALA A 63 -4.61 -17.13 -4.72
C ALA A 63 -4.73 -16.37 -3.40
N ARG A 64 -5.30 -17.02 -2.38
CA ARG A 64 -5.34 -16.46 -1.02
C ARG A 64 -3.92 -16.34 -0.47
N LYS A 65 -3.59 -15.16 0.06
CA LYS A 65 -2.34 -14.85 0.76
C LYS A 65 -2.66 -14.21 2.10
N GLU A 66 -1.82 -14.45 3.09
CA GLU A 66 -1.81 -13.62 4.29
C GLU A 66 -1.31 -12.22 3.89
N SER A 67 -2.05 -11.18 4.28
CA SER A 67 -1.78 -9.81 3.87
C SER A 67 -2.38 -8.81 4.84
N ASN A 68 -1.74 -7.64 4.97
CA ASN A 68 -2.27 -6.48 5.66
C ASN A 68 -3.32 -5.71 4.84
N ALA A 69 -3.56 -6.07 3.57
CA ALA A 69 -4.63 -5.47 2.77
C ALA A 69 -6.01 -5.69 3.42
N PHE A 70 -6.94 -4.74 3.26
CA PHE A 70 -8.32 -4.89 3.75
C PHE A 70 -9.17 -5.71 2.78
N TYR A 71 -8.86 -5.60 1.49
CA TYR A 71 -9.58 -6.27 0.42
C TYR A 71 -8.62 -6.98 -0.51
N SER A 72 -9.15 -7.86 -1.34
CA SER A 72 -8.39 -8.49 -2.40
C SER A 72 -9.19 -8.62 -3.69
N LEU A 73 -8.51 -8.47 -4.81
CA LEU A 73 -8.98 -8.74 -6.17
C LEU A 73 -8.27 -9.96 -6.73
N ARG A 74 -8.89 -10.67 -7.67
CA ARG A 74 -8.37 -11.90 -8.24
C ARG A 74 -7.25 -11.64 -9.24
N ASP A 75 -7.41 -10.62 -10.07
CA ASP A 75 -6.45 -10.26 -11.11
C ASP A 75 -6.62 -8.79 -11.55
N PRO A 76 -5.68 -8.23 -12.33
CA PRO A 76 -5.69 -6.82 -12.70
C PRO A 76 -6.90 -6.35 -13.52
N ASN A 77 -7.72 -7.24 -14.09
CA ASN A 77 -8.94 -6.83 -14.81
C ASN A 77 -10.08 -6.41 -13.87
N GLU A 78 -9.95 -6.66 -12.56
CA GLU A 78 -10.92 -6.27 -11.55
C GLU A 78 -10.57 -4.94 -10.85
N VAL A 79 -9.48 -4.29 -11.28
CA VAL A 79 -9.02 -2.97 -10.79
C VAL A 79 -9.74 -1.84 -11.52
#